data_AF-A0A081D9A5-F1
#
_entry.id   AF-A0A081D9A5-F1
#
_cell.length_a   1.000
_cell.length_b   1.000
_cell.length_c   1.000
_cell.angle_alpha   90.00
_cell.angle_beta   90.00
_cell.angle_gamma   90.00
#
_symmetry.space_group_name_H-M   'P 1'
#
loop_
_entity.id
_entity.type
_entity.pdbx_description
1 polymer ?
#
loop_
_entity_poly.entity_id
_entity_poly.type
_entity_poly.pdbx_seq_one_letter_code
_entity_poly.pdbx_strand_id
1 'polypeptide(L)' 'MLDNSRDVLMDIIQKQGATDWEVEITTKEFGVKTKAQALGRIISHTAYHAGQIGIILKYGTVFN' A
#
# COMPACT_ATOMS: atom_id res chain seq x y z
N MET A 1 -0.58 -14.08 -7.82
CA MET A 1 -1.32 -12.79 -7.90
C MET A 1 -0.65 -11.72 -7.04
N LEU A 2 -0.40 -11.98 -5.74
CA LEU A 2 0.26 -11.03 -4.84
C LEU A 2 1.71 -10.71 -5.26
N ASP A 3 2.49 -11.74 -5.64
CA ASP A 3 3.87 -11.55 -6.11
C ASP A 3 3.94 -10.68 -7.37
N ASN A 4 3.06 -10.92 -8.34
CA ASN A 4 2.97 -10.09 -9.54
C ASN A 4 2.64 -8.62 -9.21
N SER A 5 1.71 -8.37 -8.28
CA SER A 5 1.40 -7.01 -7.83
C SER A 5 2.60 -6.34 -7.16
N ARG A 6 3.35 -7.08 -6.33
CA ARG A 6 4.60 -6.60 -5.72
C ARG A 6 5.62 -6.24 -6.80
N ASP A 7 5.86 -7.14 -7.74
CA ASP A 7 6.90 -6.98 -8.76
C ASP A 7 6.61 -5.78 -9.66
N VAL A 8 5.36 -5.62 -10.08
CA VAL A 8 4.91 -4.44 -10.86
C VAL A 8 5.02 -3.15 -10.05
N LEU A 9 4.62 -3.15 -8.78
CA LEU A 9 4.77 -1.97 -7.91
C LEU A 9 6.25 -1.61 -7.71
N MET A 10 7.10 -2.60 -7.51
CA MET A 10 8.54 -2.39 -7.32
C MET A 10 9.17 -1.80 -8.58
N ASP A 11 8.88 -2.36 -9.75
CA ASP A 11 9.37 -1.90 -11.05
C ASP A 11 8.97 -0.44 -11.31
N ILE A 12 7.72 -0.04 -11.03
CA ILE A 12 7.29 1.34 -11.28
C ILE A 12 7.86 2.33 -10.26
N ILE A 13 8.01 1.93 -8.99
CA ILE A 13 8.60 2.77 -7.93
C ILE A 13 10.07 3.06 -8.25
N GLN A 14 10.82 2.06 -8.72
CA GLN A 14 12.24 2.21 -9.10
C GLN A 14 12.47 3.16 -10.27
N LYS A 15 11.45 3.38 -11.11
CA LYS A 15 11.51 4.28 -12.27
C LYS A 15 11.19 5.74 -11.93
N GLN A 16 10.74 6.05 -10.71
CA GLN A 16 10.36 7.43 -10.33
C GLN A 16 11.61 8.26 -9.97
N GLY A 17 11.68 9.49 -10.49
CA GLY A 17 12.62 10.51 -10.05
C GLY A 17 12.13 11.26 -8.80
N ALA A 18 12.97 12.12 -8.23
CA ALA A 18 12.63 12.87 -7.02
C ALA A 18 11.39 13.77 -7.21
N THR A 19 11.28 14.45 -8.35
CA THR A 19 10.17 15.35 -8.66
C THR A 19 8.86 14.62 -8.97
N ASP A 20 8.92 13.35 -9.37
CA ASP A 20 7.73 12.56 -9.66
C ASP A 20 6.85 12.39 -8.41
N TRP A 21 7.44 12.37 -7.23
CA TRP A 21 6.74 12.18 -5.96
C TRP A 21 5.81 13.35 -5.59
N GLU A 22 6.10 14.54 -6.12
CA GLU A 22 5.30 15.77 -5.93
C GLU A 22 4.17 15.89 -6.96
N VAL A 23 4.16 15.05 -8.01
CA VAL A 23 3.11 15.08 -9.03
C VAL A 23 1.77 14.76 -8.41
N GLU A 24 0.79 15.63 -8.66
CA GLU A 24 -0.58 15.44 -8.22
C GLU A 24 -1.32 14.42 -9.09
N ILE A 25 -2.12 13.60 -8.43
CA ILE A 25 -3.09 12.69 -9.03
C ILE A 25 -4.47 13.00 -8.46
N THR A 26 -5.47 12.99 -9.33
CA THR A 26 -6.87 13.18 -8.94
C THR A 26 -7.53 11.83 -8.79
N THR A 27 -8.04 11.57 -7.59
CA THR A 27 -8.83 10.37 -7.30
C THR A 27 -10.29 10.76 -7.05
N LYS A 28 -11.22 9.87 -7.38
CA LYS A 28 -12.65 10.13 -7.17
C LYS A 28 -13.00 10.13 -5.68
N GLU A 29 -12.34 9.27 -4.90
CA GLU A 29 -12.66 8.98 -3.51
C GLU A 29 -11.90 9.86 -2.52
N PHE A 30 -10.69 10.33 -2.89
CA PHE A 30 -9.79 11.04 -1.96
C PHE A 30 -9.35 12.41 -2.47
N GLY A 31 -9.92 12.88 -3.59
CA GLY A 31 -9.57 14.15 -4.21
C GLY A 31 -8.14 14.16 -4.73
N VAL A 32 -7.51 15.33 -4.71
CA VAL A 32 -6.13 15.55 -5.18
C VAL A 32 -5.13 15.09 -4.12
N LYS A 33 -4.15 14.29 -4.54
CA LYS A 33 -3.04 13.79 -3.73
C LYS A 33 -1.76 13.78 -4.53
N THR A 34 -0.61 13.98 -3.91
CA THR A 34 0.67 13.71 -4.58
C THR A 34 0.88 12.20 -4.73
N LYS A 35 1.72 11.77 -5.68
CA LYS A 35 2.12 10.35 -5.81
C LYS A 35 2.66 9.80 -4.48
N ALA A 36 3.44 10.60 -3.74
CA ALA A 36 3.94 10.21 -2.42
C ALA A 36 2.81 9.95 -1.41
N GLN A 37 1.81 10.84 -1.35
CA GLN A 37 0.64 10.66 -0.48
C GLN A 37 -0.18 9.43 -0.86
N ALA A 38 -0.37 9.20 -2.16
CA ALA A 38 -1.08 8.03 -2.67
C ALA A 38 -0.36 6.72 -2.32
N LEU A 39 0.97 6.66 -2.51
CA LEU A 39 1.78 5.50 -2.14
C LEU A 39 1.77 5.26 -0.63
N GLY A 40 1.91 6.32 0.18
CA GLY A 40 1.85 6.23 1.63
C GLY A 40 0.52 5.65 2.13
N ARG A 41 -0.59 5.96 1.45
CA ARG A 41 -1.89 5.36 1.73
C ARG A 41 -1.92 3.86 1.43
N ILE A 42 -1.38 3.44 0.28
CA ILE A 42 -1.31 2.02 -0.09
C ILE A 42 -0.54 1.24 0.98
N ILE A 43 0.67 1.71 1.33
CA ILE A 43 1.53 1.05 2.33
C ILE A 43 0.83 0.97 3.69
N SER A 44 0.27 2.07 4.16
CA SER A 44 -0.40 2.12 5.47
C SER A 44 -1.60 1.18 5.54
N HIS A 45 -2.39 1.10 4.46
CA HIS A 45 -3.55 0.22 4.37
C HIS A 45 -3.16 -1.26 4.31
N THR A 46 -2.11 -1.59 3.53
CA THR A 46 -1.55 -2.94 3.50
C THR A 46 -1.00 -3.35 4.87
N ALA A 47 -0.29 -2.46 5.56
CA ALA A 47 0.22 -2.71 6.91
C ALA A 47 -0.91 -2.90 7.93
N TYR A 48 -1.98 -2.12 7.84
CA TYR A 48 -3.17 -2.26 8.68
C TYR A 48 -3.78 -3.67 8.56
N HIS A 49 -4.02 -4.14 7.33
CA HIS A 49 -4.55 -5.48 7.10
C HIS A 49 -3.58 -6.60 7.49
N ALA A 50 -2.28 -6.43 7.24
CA ALA A 50 -1.27 -7.37 7.72
C ALA A 50 -1.29 -7.49 9.25
N GLY A 51 -1.47 -6.37 9.96
CA GLY A 51 -1.66 -6.35 11.41
C GLY A 51 -2.91 -7.12 11.85
N GLN A 52 -4.04 -6.94 11.17
CA GLN A 52 -5.27 -7.71 11.43
C GLN A 52 -5.04 -9.22 11.27
N ILE A 53 -4.36 -9.64 10.20
CA ILE A 53 -3.99 -11.05 9.97
C ILE A 53 -3.09 -11.56 11.11
N GLY A 54 -2.10 -10.77 11.51
CA GLY A 54 -1.20 -11.14 12.61
C GLY A 54 -1.92 -11.35 13.94
N ILE A 55 -2.91 -10.49 14.26
CA ILE A 55 -3.77 -10.67 15.45
C ILE A 55 -4.57 -11.96 15.36
N ILE A 56 -5.18 -12.25 14.21
CA ILE A 56 -5.95 -13.49 13.99
C ILE A 56 -5.07 -14.71 14.14
N LEU A 57 -3.86 -14.73 13.57
CA LEU A 57 -2.94 -15.86 13.73
C LEU A 57 -2.48 -16.05 15.18
N LYS A 58 -2.33 -14.95 15.93
CA LYS A 58 -1.86 -14.99 17.32
C LYS A 58 -2.95 -15.43 18.31
N TYR A 59 -4.19 -15.01 18.10
CA TYR A 59 -5.27 -15.17 19.09
C TYR A 59 -6.52 -15.87 18.56
N GLY A 60 -6.61 -16.13 17.25
CA GLY A 60 -7.79 -16.70 16.60
C GLY A 60 -7.90 -18.23 16.70
N THR A 61 -6.85 -18.91 17.14
CA THR A 61 -6.92 -20.33 17.55
C THR A 61 -7.31 -20.41 19.02
N VAL A 62 -8.60 -20.56 19.29
CA VAL A 62 -9.09 -21.06 20.57
C VAL A 62 -8.98 -22.59 20.50
N PHE A 63 -8.11 -23.19 21.32
CA PHE A 63 -8.12 -24.65 21.50
C PHE A 63 -9.49 -25.03 22.10
N ASN A 64 -10.30 -25.75 21.33
CA ASN A 64 -11.49 -26.47 21.81
C ASN A 64 -11.10 -27.89 22.20
#